data_AF-A0A6B3CSN8-F1
#
_entry.id   AF-A0A6B3CSN8-F1
#
_cell.length_a   1.000
_cell.length_b   1.000
_cell.length_c   1.000
_cell.angle_alpha   90.00
_cell.angle_beta   90.00
_cell.angle_gamma   90.00
#
_symmetry.space_group_name_H-M   'P 1'
#
loop_
_entity.id
_entity.type
_entity.pdbx_description
1 polymer ?
#
loop_
_entity_poly.entity_id
_entity_poly.type
_entity_poly.pdbx_seq_one_letter_code
_entity_poly.pdbx_strand_id
1 'polypeptide(L)' 'MPLAGELIHCDLACGIGADGRRRGWYTVRVDADALRTLGLHPDQPTSVITAPAPPRWWHAAAERNAERRPGG' A
#
# COMPACT_ATOMS: atom_id res chain seq x y z
N MET A 1 4.64 0.00 -17.16
CA MET A 1 4.20 -0.43 -15.83
C MET A 1 5.15 -1.51 -15.35
N PRO A 2 5.73 -1.42 -14.13
CA PRO A 2 6.80 -2.32 -13.68
C PRO A 2 6.32 -3.73 -13.28
N LEU A 3 5.02 -3.91 -13.07
CA LEU A 3 4.37 -5.20 -12.83
C LEU A 3 3.41 -5.48 -13.99
N ALA A 4 3.30 -6.74 -14.40
CA ALA A 4 2.23 -7.19 -15.28
C ALA A 4 0.88 -6.98 -14.58
N GLY A 5 -0.15 -6.56 -15.32
CA GLY A 5 -1.44 -6.19 -14.74
C GLY A 5 -2.14 -7.36 -14.04
N GLU A 6 -1.89 -8.57 -14.54
CA GLU A 6 -2.40 -9.84 -14.00
C GLU A 6 -1.83 -10.17 -12.61
N LEU A 7 -0.69 -9.57 -12.24
CA LEU A 7 -0.05 -9.74 -10.93
C LEU A 7 -0.54 -8.71 -9.90
N ILE A 8 -1.46 -7.83 -10.29
CA ILE A 8 -2.05 -6.80 -9.44
C ILE A 8 -3.54 -7.07 -9.29
N HIS A 9 -3.95 -7.43 -8.08
CA HIS A 9 -5.36 -7.56 -7.74
C HIS A 9 -5.88 -6.24 -7.18
N CYS A 10 -6.93 -5.70 -7.81
CA CYS A 10 -7.59 -4.46 -7.38
C CYS A 10 -9.02 -4.77 -6.92
N ASP A 11 -9.23 -4.82 -5.62
CA ASP A 11 -10.57 -4.92 -5.04
C ASP A 11 -11.19 -3.53 -4.91
N LEU A 12 -12.47 -3.41 -5.24
CA LEU A 12 -13.23 -2.17 -5.10
C LEU A 12 -14.36 -2.37 -4.09
N ALA A 13 -14.53 -1.43 -3.18
CA ALA A 13 -15.62 -1.41 -2.21
C ALA A 13 -16.24 -0.02 -2.11
N CYS A 14 -17.53 0.05 -1.78
CA CYS A 14 -18.24 1.31 -1.54
C CYS A 14 -19.21 1.14 -0.38
N GLY A 15 -19.36 2.19 0.44
CA GLY A 15 -20.15 2.12 1.67
C GLY A 15 -20.22 3.46 2.38
N ILE A 16 -20.92 3.50 3.50
CA ILE A 16 -21.01 4.70 4.34
C ILE A 16 -19.82 4.72 5.29
N GLY A 17 -19.05 5.81 5.28
CA GLY A 17 -17.92 6.02 6.17
C GLY A 17 -18.35 6.36 7.59
N ALA A 18 -17.39 6.33 8.52
CA ALA A 18 -17.59 6.72 9.92
C ALA A 18 -18.10 8.17 10.10
N ASP A 19 -17.94 9.02 9.08
CA ASP A 19 -18.46 10.38 9.02
C ASP A 19 -19.88 10.49 8.42
N GLY A 20 -20.55 9.37 8.18
CA GLY A 20 -21.89 9.31 7.57
C GLY A 20 -21.91 9.61 6.07
N ARG A 21 -20.75 9.84 5.43
CA ARG A 21 -20.66 10.16 4.00
C ARG A 21 -20.40 8.89 3.19
N ARG A 22 -20.96 8.82 1.98
CA ARG A 22 -20.64 7.74 1.04
C ARG A 22 -19.17 7.83 0.63
N ARG A 23 -18.46 6.72 0.76
CA ARG A 23 -17.04 6.58 0.43
C ARG A 23 -16.83 5.38 -0.48
N GLY A 24 -15.78 5.46 -1.28
CA GLY A 24 -15.26 4.35 -2.07
C GLY A 24 -13.85 4.01 -1.57
N TRP A 25 -13.52 2.73 -1.63
CA TRP A 25 -12.21 2.19 -1.31
C TRP A 25 -11.73 1.31 -2.45
N TYR A 26 -10.42 1.27 -2.62
CA TYR A 26 -9.76 0.28 -3.44
C TYR A 26 -8.61 -0.34 -2.65
N THR A 27 -8.47 -1.65 -2.73
CA THR A 27 -7.36 -2.40 -2.15
C THR A 27 -6.52 -2.95 -3.30
N VAL A 28 -5.23 -2.62 -3.32
CA VAL A 28 -4.28 -3.16 -4.28
C VAL A 28 -3.46 -4.23 -3.59
N ARG A 29 -3.50 -5.46 -4.10
CA ARG A 29 -2.70 -6.59 -3.63
C ARG A 29 -1.78 -7.02 -4.75
N VAL A 30 -0.53 -7.32 -4.40
CA VAL A 30 0.46 -7.85 -5.33
C VAL A 30 1.02 -9.11 -4.69
N ASP A 31 1.14 -10.17 -5.48
CA ASP A 31 1.79 -11.40 -5.02
C ASP A 31 3.24 -11.10 -4.61
N ALA A 32 3.69 -11.65 -3.48
CA ALA A 32 5.03 -11.37 -2.98
C ALA A 32 6.10 -11.78 -4.00
N ASP A 33 5.94 -12.93 -4.68
CA ASP A 33 6.91 -13.41 -5.67
C ASP A 33 6.99 -12.52 -6.90
N ALA A 34 5.89 -11.83 -7.26
CA ALA A 34 5.91 -10.83 -8.34
C ALA A 34 6.89 -9.67 -8.03
N LEU A 35 7.09 -9.34 -6.75
CA LEU A 35 8.01 -8.29 -6.31
C LEU A 35 9.49 -8.65 -6.53
N ARG A 36 9.81 -9.94 -6.74
CA ARG A 36 11.21 -10.39 -6.94
C ARG A 36 11.86 -9.74 -8.15
N THR A 37 11.09 -9.53 -9.21
CA THR A 37 11.56 -8.90 -10.46
C THR A 37 12.00 -7.46 -10.28
N LEU A 38 11.48 -6.79 -9.24
CA LEU A 38 11.80 -5.41 -8.88
C LEU A 38 12.82 -5.31 -7.75
N GLY A 39 13.30 -6.45 -7.21
CA GLY A 39 14.17 -6.44 -6.03
C GLY A 39 13.45 -6.05 -4.74
N LEU A 40 12.11 -6.08 -4.72
CA LEU A 40 11.28 -5.62 -3.59
C LEU A 40 10.75 -6.75 -2.72
N HIS A 41 11.09 -8.01 -3.02
CA HIS A 41 10.69 -9.15 -2.20
C HIS A 41 11.39 -9.09 -0.82
N PRO A 42 10.70 -9.34 0.31
CA PRO A 42 11.28 -9.25 1.66
C PRO A 42 12.58 -10.06 1.86
N ASP A 43 12.69 -11.22 1.23
CA ASP A 43 13.90 -12.06 1.27
C ASP A 43 15.06 -11.56 0.38
N GLN A 44 14.89 -10.50 -0.41
CA GLN A 44 15.95 -9.96 -1.27
C GLN A 44 16.73 -8.85 -0.55
N PRO A 45 18.07 -8.84 -0.60
CA PRO A 45 18.87 -7.79 0.03
C PRO A 45 18.52 -6.37 -0.47
N THR A 46 18.07 -6.24 -1.72
CA THR A 46 17.68 -4.97 -2.34
C THR A 46 16.41 -4.36 -1.75
N SER A 47 15.58 -5.14 -1.03
CA SER A 47 14.38 -4.62 -0.37
C SER A 47 14.69 -3.92 0.95
N VAL A 48 15.93 -4.03 1.46
CA VAL A 48 16.35 -3.38 2.70
C VAL A 48 16.54 -1.89 2.45
N ILE A 49 15.80 -1.06 3.19
CA ILE A 49 15.96 0.39 3.16
C ILE A 49 17.26 0.75 3.89
N THR A 50 18.32 1.02 3.13
CA THR A 50 19.62 1.45 3.66
C THR A 50 19.76 2.98 3.73
N ALA A 51 18.82 3.71 3.12
CA ALA A 51 18.79 5.17 3.17
C ALA A 51 18.38 5.67 4.56
N PRO A 52 18.80 6.88 4.97
CA PRO A 52 18.28 7.52 6.18
C PRO A 52 16.75 7.53 6.17
N ALA A 53 16.16 7.30 7.34
CA ALA A 53 14.71 7.38 7.49
C ALA A 53 14.21 8.73 6.94
N PRO A 54 13.08 8.74 6.20
CA PRO A 54 12.53 9.98 5.70
C PRO A 54 12.16 10.90 6.88
N PRO A 55 12.03 12.23 6.64
CA PRO A 55 11.68 13.17 7.69
C PRO A 55 10.47 12.71 8.52
N ARG A 56 10.49 12.91 9.83
CA ARG A 56 9.42 12.44 10.73
C ARG A 56 8.01 12.88 10.32
N TRP A 57 7.88 14.06 9.70
CA TRP A 57 6.60 14.55 9.19
C TRP A 57 6.02 13.67 8.07
N TRP A 58 6.88 13.00 7.30
CA TRP A 58 6.51 12.07 6.23
C TRP A 58 5.89 10.79 6.81
N HIS A 59 6.54 10.17 7.79
CA HIS A 59 5.99 9.02 8.52
C HIS A 59 4.66 9.36 9.19
N ALA A 60 4.60 10.48 9.91
CA ALA A 60 3.37 10.91 10.58
C ALA A 60 2.23 11.19 9.59
N ALA A 61 2.52 11.67 8.37
CA ALA A 61 1.51 11.82 7.33
C ALA A 61 1.00 10.47 6.81
N ALA A 62 1.88 9.48 6.65
CA ALA A 62 1.51 8.12 6.26
C ALA A 62 0.62 7.44 7.32
N GLU A 63 0.99 7.52 8.59
CA GLU A 63 0.21 6.98 9.72
C GLU A 63 -1.18 7.60 9.79
N ARG A 64 -1.28 8.94 9.75
CA ARG A 64 -2.59 9.63 9.69
C ARG A 64 -3.45 9.20 8.51
N ASN A 65 -2.84 8.93 7.35
CA ASN A 65 -3.57 8.45 6.18
C ASN A 65 -4.05 6.99 6.35
N ALA A 66 -3.26 6.16 7.03
CA ALA A 66 -3.64 4.78 7.36
C ALA A 66 -4.81 4.77 8.37
N GLU A 67 -4.75 5.59 9.41
CA GLU A 67 -5.82 5.73 10.42
C GLU A 67 -7.13 6.28 9.84
N ARG A 68 -7.05 7.08 8.76
CA ARG A 68 -8.22 7.59 8.04
C ARG A 68 -8.93 6.54 7.19
N ARG A 69 -8.35 5.36 6.99
CA ARG A 69 -9.06 4.22 6.44
C ARG A 69 -9.84 3.57 7.59
N PRO A 70 -11.18 3.51 7.55
CA PRO A 70 -11.88 2.62 8.45
C PRO A 70 -11.35 1.21 8.16
N GLY A 71 -10.87 0.53 9.21
CA GLY A 71 -10.60 -0.91 9.15
C GLY A 71 -11.85 -1.63 8.63
N GLY A 72 -11.62 -2.69 7.85
CA GLY A 72 -12.67 -3.47 7.19
C GLY A 72 -13.72 -4.05 8.14
#